data_AF-A0A1G8CB98-F1
#
_entry.id   AF-A0A1G8CB98-F1
#
_cell.length_a   1.000
_cell.length_b   1.000
_cell.length_c   1.000
_cell.angle_alpha   90.00
_cell.angle_beta   90.00
_cell.angle_gamma   90.00
#
_symmetry.space_group_name_H-M   'P 1'
#
loop_
_entity.id
_entity.type
_entity.pdbx_description
1 polymer ?
#
loop_
_entity_poly.entity_id
_entity_poly.type
_entity_poly.pdbx_seq_one_letter_code
_entity_poly.pdbx_strand_id
1 'polypeptide(L)'
;MDTFDMKPEILFVSTYSPRKCGIATFAADLTKELTHLLKHEFEISICALDKRANAERYGAPVSMVMDGCRLNSCIAGAEAINQNPAIKMICVEHEFGLFGGNMGEYVLAFLSLLSKPFIIRFHTVLPHPDTERLKLVKSICLLAEKVIVMTQHSHRLLVEDYDIEPEKLQIIPHGTHPIPPANRAELKNRFNLRDKKILTTFGLLSPNKGIELGIKAMVKIAAEFPEAVYVILGNTHPNLVESEGETYRESLQRLIEENNLTKNVKLVNEFIPTDQLLNYLSLTDIYLFTSKDPNQAMSGTFMYAMSAGCAIISNAFVLANEMLDEDTGVIIQSGDENALADNAIYLLRNEADRLEMGKKAFMRTRNTLWGTVARKHAMLFYELMKKQSPTYNNIVAL
;
A
#
# COMPACT_ATOMS: atom_id res chain seq x y z
N MET A 1 47.00 -2.20 0.53
CA MET A 1 46.13 -2.30 -0.66
C MET A 1 44.78 -1.82 -0.21
N ASP A 2 44.44 -0.61 -0.59
CA ASP A 2 43.35 0.18 -0.05
C ASP A 2 42.01 -0.51 -0.29
N THR A 3 41.42 -1.05 0.78
CA THR A 3 40.00 -1.36 0.80
C THR A 3 39.29 -0.02 0.73
N PHE A 4 38.88 0.40 -0.47
CA PHE A 4 37.78 1.34 -0.58
C PHE A 4 36.65 0.76 0.27
N ASP A 5 36.37 1.41 1.41
CA ASP A 5 35.40 0.95 2.38
C ASP A 5 34.03 0.96 1.67
N MET A 6 33.63 -0.20 1.13
CA MET A 6 32.37 -0.31 0.41
C MET A 6 31.26 -0.01 1.40
N LYS A 7 30.49 1.03 1.10
CA LYS A 7 29.38 1.48 1.93
C LYS A 7 28.43 0.29 2.19
N PRO A 8 28.12 -0.02 3.46
CA PRO A 8 27.21 -1.11 3.79
C PRO A 8 25.86 -0.99 3.07
N GLU A 9 25.33 -2.11 2.58
CA GLU A 9 24.12 -2.15 1.75
C GLU A 9 22.97 -2.82 2.51
N ILE A 10 21.77 -2.23 2.42
CA ILE A 10 20.51 -2.83 2.82
C ILE A 10 19.72 -3.15 1.55
N LEU A 11 19.53 -4.44 1.28
CA LEU A 11 18.85 -4.92 0.10
C LEU A 11 17.37 -5.14 0.38
N PHE A 12 16.48 -4.54 -0.43
CA PHE A 12 15.05 -4.82 -0.40
C PHE A 12 14.67 -5.86 -1.46
N VAL A 13 13.99 -6.93 -1.07
CA VAL A 13 13.42 -7.94 -1.98
C VAL A 13 11.94 -7.65 -2.11
N SER A 14 11.54 -7.07 -3.23
CA SER A 14 10.19 -6.54 -3.44
C SER A 14 9.82 -6.51 -4.92
N THR A 15 8.53 -6.47 -5.23
CA THR A 15 8.11 -5.89 -6.52
C THR A 15 8.54 -4.42 -6.58
N TYR A 16 8.84 -3.90 -7.78
CA TYR A 16 9.34 -2.54 -7.95
C TYR A 16 8.98 -1.95 -9.31
N SER A 17 9.03 -0.62 -9.46
CA SER A 17 8.81 0.06 -10.74
C SER A 17 9.82 -0.43 -11.80
N PRO A 18 9.41 -0.74 -13.05
CA PRO A 18 8.16 -0.31 -13.73
C PRO A 18 6.95 -1.23 -13.54
N ARG A 19 7.01 -2.28 -12.73
CA ARG A 19 5.84 -3.12 -12.42
C ARG A 19 4.79 -2.28 -11.67
N LYS A 20 3.62 -2.11 -12.26
CA LYS A 20 2.50 -1.36 -11.66
C LYS A 20 1.75 -2.23 -10.66
N CYS A 21 2.07 -2.09 -9.38
CA CYS A 21 1.32 -2.70 -8.27
C CYS A 21 1.48 -1.90 -6.97
N GLY A 22 0.66 -2.20 -5.96
CA GLY A 22 0.67 -1.50 -4.68
C GLY A 22 1.99 -1.66 -3.92
N ILE A 23 2.52 -2.88 -3.84
CA ILE A 23 3.79 -3.18 -3.15
C ILE A 23 4.98 -2.52 -3.86
N ALA A 24 4.98 -2.45 -5.20
CA ALA A 24 6.01 -1.72 -5.94
C ALA A 24 6.00 -0.22 -5.64
N THR A 25 4.81 0.37 -5.50
CA THR A 25 4.67 1.80 -5.14
C THR A 25 5.12 2.03 -3.69
N PHE A 26 4.69 1.16 -2.78
CA PHE A 26 5.12 1.17 -1.38
C PHE A 26 6.66 1.09 -1.26
N ALA A 27 7.28 0.14 -1.95
CA ALA A 27 8.72 -0.07 -1.89
C ALA A 27 9.47 1.15 -2.45
N ALA A 28 9.02 1.72 -3.58
CA ALA A 28 9.62 2.91 -4.16
C ALA A 28 9.52 4.14 -3.25
N ASP A 29 8.37 4.37 -2.62
CA ASP A 29 8.21 5.49 -1.69
C ASP A 29 9.08 5.31 -0.43
N LEU A 30 9.10 4.10 0.15
CA LEU A 30 9.91 3.80 1.34
C LEU A 30 11.41 3.90 1.05
N THR A 31 11.89 3.27 -0.01
CA THR A 31 13.32 3.25 -0.33
C THR A 31 13.81 4.63 -0.72
N LYS A 32 13.02 5.45 -1.41
CA LYS A 32 13.36 6.85 -1.69
C LYS A 32 13.65 7.64 -0.41
N GLU A 33 12.76 7.56 0.58
CA GLU A 33 12.95 8.26 1.86
C GLU A 33 14.13 7.69 2.66
N LEU A 34 14.30 6.36 2.67
CA LEU A 34 15.43 5.72 3.33
C LEU A 34 16.77 6.08 2.68
N THR A 35 16.85 6.10 1.35
CA THR A 35 18.05 6.54 0.62
C THR A 35 18.41 7.96 1.00
N HIS A 36 17.44 8.87 1.09
CA HIS A 36 17.70 10.23 1.53
C HIS A 36 18.17 10.29 3.00
N LEU A 37 17.48 9.58 3.89
CA LEU A 37 17.75 9.57 5.33
C LEU A 37 19.11 8.93 5.68
N LEU A 38 19.49 7.85 4.98
CA LEU A 38 20.65 7.01 5.29
C LEU A 38 21.81 7.20 4.32
N LYS A 39 21.78 8.22 3.44
CA LYS A 39 22.74 8.41 2.33
C LYS A 39 24.22 8.40 2.71
N HIS A 40 24.57 8.70 3.96
CA HIS A 40 25.95 8.71 4.44
C HIS A 40 26.39 7.40 5.08
N GLU A 41 25.45 6.50 5.39
CA GLU A 41 25.70 5.32 6.22
C GLU A 41 25.41 4.03 5.47
N PHE A 42 24.32 3.99 4.71
CA PHE A 42 23.88 2.81 3.98
C PHE A 42 23.55 3.11 2.53
N GLU A 43 23.92 2.19 1.66
CA GLU A 43 23.36 2.10 0.32
C GLU A 43 22.05 1.32 0.37
N ILE A 44 21.01 1.81 -0.31
CA ILE A 44 19.71 1.15 -0.40
C ILE A 44 19.54 0.65 -1.83
N SER A 45 19.37 -0.65 -1.98
CA SER A 45 19.22 -1.30 -3.28
C SER A 45 17.98 -2.19 -3.31
N ILE A 46 17.58 -2.59 -4.52
CA ILE A 46 16.41 -3.44 -4.75
C ILE A 46 16.80 -4.71 -5.51
N CYS A 47 16.37 -5.85 -4.98
CA CYS A 47 16.16 -7.09 -5.72
C CYS A 47 14.69 -7.10 -6.18
N ALA A 48 14.46 -6.82 -7.48
CA ALA A 48 13.12 -6.73 -8.01
C ALA A 48 12.53 -8.13 -8.26
N LEU A 49 11.35 -8.39 -7.67
CA LEU A 49 10.57 -9.60 -7.90
C LEU A 49 9.80 -9.50 -9.22
N ASP A 50 10.38 -10.06 -10.29
CA ASP A 50 9.84 -10.06 -11.64
C ASP A 50 10.44 -11.20 -12.48
N LYS A 51 9.81 -11.48 -13.63
CA LYS A 51 10.34 -12.40 -14.64
C LYS A 51 11.71 -11.90 -15.11
N ARG A 52 12.67 -12.80 -15.23
CA ARG A 52 14.04 -12.47 -15.71
C ARG A 52 14.06 -11.78 -17.07
N ALA A 53 13.09 -12.07 -17.94
CA ALA A 53 12.93 -11.41 -19.24
C ALA A 53 12.66 -9.90 -19.14
N ASN A 54 12.19 -9.40 -18.00
CA ASN A 54 11.97 -7.99 -17.74
C ASN A 54 13.20 -7.27 -17.17
N ALA A 55 14.34 -7.96 -16.97
CA ALA A 55 15.45 -7.41 -16.22
C ALA A 55 16.02 -6.11 -16.82
N GLU A 56 16.08 -6.01 -18.15
CA GLU A 56 16.58 -4.83 -18.86
C GLU A 56 15.70 -3.59 -18.70
N ARG A 57 14.47 -3.75 -18.17
CA ARG A 57 13.54 -2.64 -17.93
C ARG A 57 13.81 -1.91 -16.62
N TYR A 58 14.67 -2.46 -15.77
CA TYR A 58 14.99 -1.91 -14.47
C TYR A 58 16.27 -1.09 -14.53
N GLY A 59 16.28 0.05 -13.82
CA GLY A 59 17.46 0.86 -13.55
C GLY A 59 17.67 1.02 -12.04
N ALA A 60 18.65 1.84 -11.65
CA ALA A 60 18.89 2.15 -10.24
C ALA A 60 17.59 2.61 -9.54
N PRO A 61 17.33 2.21 -8.29
CA PRO A 61 18.22 1.45 -7.38
C PRO A 61 18.12 -0.08 -7.51
N VAL A 62 17.54 -0.63 -8.58
CA VAL A 62 17.49 -2.09 -8.78
C VAL A 62 18.87 -2.61 -9.16
N SER A 63 19.44 -3.45 -8.29
CA SER A 63 20.76 -4.07 -8.48
C SER A 63 20.65 -5.50 -9.02
N MET A 64 19.51 -6.16 -8.83
CA MET A 64 19.25 -7.50 -9.34
C MET A 64 17.75 -7.77 -9.54
N VAL A 65 17.43 -8.80 -10.32
CA VAL A 65 16.06 -9.24 -10.58
C VAL A 65 15.95 -10.73 -10.28
N MET A 66 14.94 -11.11 -9.51
CA MET A 66 14.67 -12.48 -9.11
C MET A 66 13.24 -12.87 -9.45
N ASP A 67 13.08 -13.99 -10.16
CA ASP A 67 11.75 -14.54 -10.43
C ASP A 67 11.26 -15.35 -9.23
N GLY A 68 10.52 -14.69 -8.33
CA GLY A 68 9.93 -15.32 -7.13
C GLY A 68 9.00 -16.49 -7.44
N CYS A 69 8.49 -16.60 -8.68
CA CYS A 69 7.63 -17.69 -9.11
C CYS A 69 8.42 -18.93 -9.60
N ARG A 70 9.75 -18.89 -9.57
CA ARG A 70 10.63 -20.00 -10.01
C ARG A 70 11.57 -20.39 -8.88
N LEU A 71 11.41 -21.62 -8.37
CA LEU A 71 12.22 -22.16 -7.27
C LEU A 71 13.73 -22.02 -7.51
N ASN A 72 14.22 -22.41 -8.69
CA ASN A 72 15.65 -22.28 -9.03
C ASN A 72 16.12 -20.81 -9.05
N SER A 73 15.24 -19.86 -9.40
CA SER A 73 15.59 -18.44 -9.34
C SER A 73 15.64 -17.93 -7.91
N CYS A 74 14.79 -18.44 -7.01
CA CYS A 74 14.84 -18.14 -5.59
C CYS A 74 16.16 -18.63 -4.97
N ILE A 75 16.55 -19.88 -5.26
CA ILE A 75 17.82 -20.46 -4.81
C ILE A 75 19.01 -19.64 -5.31
N ALA A 76 19.09 -19.40 -6.62
CA ALA A 76 20.19 -18.62 -7.20
C ALA A 76 20.22 -17.17 -6.68
N GLY A 77 19.06 -16.59 -6.39
CA GLY A 77 18.96 -15.26 -5.78
C GLY A 77 19.57 -15.20 -4.39
N ALA A 78 19.26 -16.18 -3.53
CA ALA A 78 19.86 -16.28 -2.20
C ALA A 78 21.39 -16.45 -2.26
N GLU A 79 21.88 -17.31 -3.15
CA GLU A 79 23.33 -17.53 -3.36
C GLU A 79 24.03 -16.24 -3.80
N ALA A 80 23.47 -15.51 -4.77
CA ALA A 80 24.02 -14.25 -5.25
C ALA A 80 24.07 -13.18 -4.15
N ILE A 81 23.03 -13.09 -3.32
CA ILE A 81 22.97 -12.17 -2.18
C ILE A 81 24.04 -12.51 -1.15
N ASN A 82 24.22 -13.80 -0.83
CA ASN A 82 25.21 -14.25 0.14
C ASN A 82 26.65 -13.95 -0.31
N GLN A 83 26.91 -14.02 -1.60
CA GLN A 83 28.23 -13.75 -2.20
C GLN A 83 28.59 -12.26 -2.20
N ASN A 84 27.61 -11.36 -2.08
CA ASN A 84 27.89 -9.92 -2.01
C ASN A 84 28.27 -9.51 -0.57
N PRO A 85 29.53 -9.09 -0.32
CA PRO A 85 29.97 -8.70 1.02
C PRO A 85 29.43 -7.34 1.47
N ALA A 86 28.97 -6.48 0.55
CA ALA A 86 28.40 -5.17 0.88
C ALA A 86 27.02 -5.31 1.55
N ILE A 87 26.21 -6.30 1.14
CA ILE A 87 24.90 -6.57 1.73
C ILE A 87 25.08 -7.04 3.18
N LYS A 88 24.56 -6.22 4.11
CA LYS A 88 24.58 -6.50 5.55
C LYS A 88 23.22 -6.93 6.09
N MET A 89 22.14 -6.49 5.45
CA MET A 89 20.77 -6.78 5.89
C MET A 89 19.83 -6.84 4.69
N ILE A 90 18.79 -7.67 4.81
CA ILE A 90 17.77 -7.85 3.77
C ILE A 90 16.40 -7.49 4.33
N CYS A 91 15.60 -6.76 3.55
CA CYS A 91 14.19 -6.48 3.85
C CYS A 91 13.32 -7.17 2.80
N VAL A 92 12.51 -8.16 3.19
CA VAL A 92 11.69 -8.93 2.26
C VAL A 92 10.23 -8.49 2.38
N GLU A 93 9.62 -8.07 1.27
CA GLU A 93 8.18 -7.86 1.20
C GLU A 93 7.48 -9.20 0.95
N HIS A 94 6.49 -9.52 1.78
CA HIS A 94 5.72 -10.74 1.67
C HIS A 94 4.23 -10.44 1.42
N GLU A 95 3.71 -11.08 0.39
CA GLU A 95 2.30 -11.31 0.13
C GLU A 95 2.20 -12.68 -0.56
N PHE A 96 1.12 -13.44 -0.31
CA PHE A 96 0.97 -14.83 -0.76
C PHE A 96 1.05 -15.03 -2.29
N GLY A 97 0.93 -13.96 -3.08
CA GLY A 97 1.06 -13.99 -4.54
C GLY A 97 2.41 -13.52 -5.11
N LEU A 98 3.38 -13.15 -4.26
CA LEU A 98 4.70 -12.67 -4.73
C LEU A 98 5.67 -13.79 -5.08
N PHE A 99 5.51 -14.94 -4.44
CA PHE A 99 6.33 -16.12 -4.64
C PHE A 99 5.47 -17.25 -5.19
N GLY A 100 6.10 -18.18 -5.91
CA GLY A 100 5.43 -19.34 -6.48
C GLY A 100 5.31 -20.51 -5.50
N GLY A 101 4.75 -21.61 -5.99
CA GLY A 101 4.45 -22.81 -5.18
C GLY A 101 3.10 -22.71 -4.50
N ASN A 102 2.79 -23.70 -3.64
CA ASN A 102 1.56 -23.65 -2.86
C ASN A 102 1.66 -22.51 -1.83
N MET A 103 0.75 -21.54 -1.90
CA MET A 103 0.70 -20.37 -1.01
C MET A 103 1.99 -19.52 -0.96
N GLY A 104 2.81 -19.56 -2.01
CA GLY A 104 4.08 -18.82 -2.06
C GLY A 104 5.25 -19.49 -1.33
N GLU A 105 5.18 -20.78 -1.04
CA GLU A 105 6.21 -21.53 -0.30
C GLU A 105 7.63 -21.44 -0.86
N TYR A 106 7.83 -21.06 -2.13
CA TYR A 106 9.18 -20.84 -2.69
C TYR A 106 9.96 -19.76 -1.93
N VAL A 107 9.28 -18.86 -1.22
CA VAL A 107 9.93 -17.90 -0.32
C VAL A 107 10.76 -18.62 0.77
N LEU A 108 10.34 -19.79 1.26
CA LEU A 108 11.10 -20.53 2.26
C LEU A 108 12.42 -21.06 1.70
N ALA A 109 12.46 -21.49 0.44
CA ALA A 109 13.70 -21.90 -0.20
C ALA A 109 14.67 -20.72 -0.33
N PHE A 110 14.16 -19.53 -0.64
CA PHE A 110 14.97 -18.31 -0.62
C PHE A 110 15.47 -17.98 0.78
N LEU A 111 14.58 -17.85 1.77
CA LEU A 111 14.90 -17.40 3.12
C LEU A 111 15.81 -18.36 3.88
N SER A 112 15.61 -19.67 3.74
CA SER A 112 16.43 -20.68 4.44
C SER A 112 17.86 -20.77 3.94
N LEU A 113 18.13 -20.27 2.74
CA LEU A 113 19.47 -20.24 2.15
C LEU A 113 20.20 -18.92 2.41
N LEU A 114 19.56 -17.90 2.96
CA LEU A 114 20.22 -16.63 3.28
C LEU A 114 21.17 -16.83 4.47
N SER A 115 22.43 -16.42 4.30
CA SER A 115 23.42 -16.35 5.38
C SER A 115 23.47 -14.95 6.04
N LYS A 116 22.69 -14.01 5.51
CA LYS A 116 22.56 -12.64 6.00
C LYS A 116 21.27 -12.50 6.82
N PRO A 117 21.27 -11.66 7.86
CA PRO A 117 20.07 -11.36 8.63
C PRO A 117 19.00 -10.70 7.74
N PHE A 118 17.74 -11.06 7.98
CA PHE A 118 16.64 -10.46 7.25
C PHE A 118 15.46 -10.08 8.15
N ILE A 119 14.79 -9.01 7.73
CA ILE A 119 13.49 -8.59 8.21
C ILE A 119 12.48 -8.99 7.14
N ILE A 120 11.31 -9.49 7.55
CA ILE A 120 10.20 -9.73 6.62
C ILE A 120 8.99 -8.86 6.97
N ARG A 121 8.36 -8.27 5.97
CA ARG A 121 7.13 -7.50 6.14
C ARG A 121 5.94 -8.22 5.51
N PHE A 122 4.91 -8.48 6.30
CA PHE A 122 3.65 -8.98 5.78
C PHE A 122 2.75 -7.82 5.35
N HIS A 123 2.38 -7.80 4.06
CA HIS A 123 1.32 -6.93 3.53
C HIS A 123 -0.07 -7.52 3.75
N THR A 124 -0.14 -8.83 4.00
CA THR A 124 -1.36 -9.58 4.28
C THR A 124 -1.11 -10.58 5.40
N VAL A 125 -1.95 -10.56 6.43
CA VAL A 125 -2.03 -11.58 7.48
C VAL A 125 -3.50 -11.99 7.56
N LEU A 126 -3.79 -13.28 7.37
CA LEU A 126 -5.16 -13.80 7.30
C LEU A 126 -5.54 -14.47 8.62
N PRO A 127 -6.76 -14.26 9.14
CA PRO A 127 -7.21 -14.98 10.31
C PRO A 127 -7.44 -16.47 10.01
N HIS A 128 -7.55 -17.26 11.07
CA HIS A 128 -7.92 -18.68 11.01
C HIS A 128 -7.11 -19.48 9.98
N PRO A 129 -5.78 -19.57 10.14
CA PRO A 129 -4.93 -20.31 9.23
C PRO A 129 -5.30 -21.80 9.22
N ASP A 130 -5.35 -22.38 8.03
CA ASP A 130 -5.25 -23.84 7.89
C ASP A 130 -3.85 -24.33 8.31
N THR A 131 -3.69 -25.64 8.41
CA THR A 131 -2.44 -26.28 8.84
C THR A 131 -1.24 -25.90 7.97
N GLU A 132 -1.43 -25.72 6.66
CA GLU A 132 -0.34 -25.40 5.72
C GLU A 132 0.10 -23.95 5.89
N ARG A 133 -0.86 -23.02 5.92
CA ARG A 133 -0.63 -21.59 6.16
C ARG A 133 0.03 -21.35 7.51
N LEU A 134 -0.43 -22.04 8.55
CA LEU A 134 0.13 -21.93 9.89
C LEU A 134 1.61 -22.32 9.87
N LYS A 135 1.94 -23.48 9.28
CA LYS A 135 3.33 -23.95 9.17
C LYS A 135 4.19 -23.01 8.34
N LEU A 136 3.69 -22.53 7.20
CA LEU A 136 4.41 -21.61 6.32
C LEU A 136 4.75 -20.31 7.04
N VAL A 137 3.74 -19.62 7.58
CA VAL A 137 3.93 -18.33 8.26
C VAL A 137 4.81 -18.47 9.50
N LYS A 138 4.62 -19.53 10.31
CA LYS A 138 5.51 -19.79 11.46
C LYS A 138 6.95 -20.02 11.03
N SER A 139 7.18 -20.79 9.95
CA SER A 139 8.53 -21.05 9.44
C SER A 139 9.22 -19.77 8.95
N ILE A 140 8.47 -18.93 8.24
CA ILE A 140 8.94 -17.60 7.81
C ILE A 140 9.34 -16.74 9.01
N CYS A 141 8.46 -16.63 10.01
CA CYS A 141 8.69 -15.82 11.20
C CYS A 141 9.83 -16.37 12.07
N LEU A 142 10.01 -17.69 12.12
CA LEU A 142 11.09 -18.35 12.85
C LEU A 142 12.46 -17.96 12.26
N LEU A 143 12.58 -17.94 10.93
CA LEU A 143 13.81 -17.60 10.23
C LEU A 143 14.14 -16.09 10.28
N ALA A 144 13.14 -15.23 10.39
CA ALA A 144 13.33 -13.79 10.40
C ALA A 144 13.92 -13.27 11.72
N GLU A 145 14.78 -12.24 11.64
CA GLU A 145 15.24 -11.49 12.81
C GLU A 145 14.09 -10.69 13.43
N LYS A 146 13.30 -10.04 12.57
CA LYS A 146 12.11 -9.27 12.93
C LYS A 146 11.05 -9.42 11.84
N VAL A 147 9.80 -9.31 12.27
CA VAL A 147 8.62 -9.37 11.42
C VAL A 147 7.88 -8.03 11.52
N ILE A 148 7.72 -7.34 10.39
CA ILE A 148 6.96 -6.09 10.33
C ILE A 148 5.52 -6.38 9.88
N VAL A 149 4.57 -5.78 10.58
CA VAL A 149 3.17 -5.68 10.16
C VAL A 149 2.73 -4.21 10.19
N MET A 150 1.67 -3.89 9.44
CA MET A 150 1.25 -2.50 9.27
C MET A 150 0.07 -2.06 10.14
N THR A 151 -0.60 -3.01 10.79
CA THR A 151 -1.78 -2.77 11.61
C THR A 151 -1.72 -3.51 12.92
N GLN A 152 -2.41 -2.99 13.94
CA GLN A 152 -2.56 -3.69 15.20
C GLN A 152 -3.35 -5.00 15.04
N HIS A 153 -4.31 -5.04 14.12
CA HIS A 153 -5.01 -6.28 13.82
C HIS A 153 -4.06 -7.37 13.31
N SER A 154 -3.22 -7.08 12.31
CA SER A 154 -2.24 -8.07 11.81
C SER A 154 -1.24 -8.51 12.88
N HIS A 155 -0.85 -7.61 13.79
CA HIS A 155 -0.04 -7.98 14.94
C HIS A 155 -0.77 -9.00 15.83
N ARG A 156 -2.02 -8.71 16.22
CA ARG A 156 -2.83 -9.62 17.05
C ARG A 156 -2.99 -10.98 16.38
N LEU A 157 -3.31 -11.03 15.08
CA LEU A 157 -3.42 -12.30 14.36
C LEU A 157 -2.12 -13.12 14.45
N LEU A 158 -0.95 -12.51 14.22
CA LEU A 158 0.32 -13.24 14.31
C LEU A 158 0.57 -13.79 15.73
N VAL A 159 0.16 -13.08 16.77
CA VAL A 159 0.28 -13.57 18.16
C VAL A 159 -0.73 -14.67 18.45
N GLU A 160 -2.01 -14.42 18.17
CA GLU A 160 -3.13 -15.25 18.64
C GLU A 160 -3.36 -16.49 17.75
N ASP A 161 -3.36 -16.30 16.43
CA ASP A 161 -3.69 -17.37 15.46
C ASP A 161 -2.45 -18.14 15.00
N TYR A 162 -1.29 -17.48 14.99
CA TYR A 162 -0.03 -18.07 14.51
C TYR A 162 0.96 -18.38 15.63
N ASP A 163 0.71 -17.94 16.86
CA ASP A 163 1.57 -18.19 18.03
C ASP A 163 3.03 -17.74 17.74
N ILE A 164 3.15 -16.49 17.29
CA ILE A 164 4.42 -15.78 17.09
C ILE A 164 4.72 -14.93 18.31
N GLU A 165 5.96 -15.03 18.82
CA GLU A 165 6.45 -14.24 19.95
C GLU A 165 6.31 -12.72 19.67
N PRO A 166 5.64 -11.95 20.55
CA PRO A 166 5.47 -10.51 20.38
C PRO A 166 6.79 -9.76 20.20
N GLU A 167 7.87 -10.23 20.80
CA GLU A 167 9.21 -9.64 20.70
C GLU A 167 9.78 -9.70 19.28
N LYS A 168 9.33 -10.64 18.43
CA LYS A 168 9.69 -10.68 17.00
C LYS A 168 8.92 -9.66 16.17
N LEU A 169 7.76 -9.21 16.65
CA LEU A 169 6.85 -8.38 15.87
C LEU A 169 7.16 -6.89 16.06
N GLN A 170 7.08 -6.13 14.97
CA GLN A 170 7.17 -4.68 14.98
C GLN A 170 6.05 -4.09 14.13
N ILE A 171 5.30 -3.16 14.71
CA ILE A 171 4.27 -2.43 13.96
C ILE A 171 4.91 -1.20 13.34
N ILE A 172 4.96 -1.16 12.01
CA ILE A 172 5.34 0.04 11.26
C ILE A 172 4.26 0.28 10.19
N PRO A 173 3.47 1.37 10.30
CA PRO A 173 2.33 1.58 9.41
C PRO A 173 2.77 1.86 7.97
N HIS A 174 1.83 1.70 7.04
CA HIS A 174 2.01 2.19 5.67
C HIS A 174 2.28 3.69 5.67
N GLY A 175 3.11 4.15 4.74
CA GLY A 175 3.44 5.56 4.60
C GLY A 175 2.35 6.41 3.95
N THR A 176 2.39 7.71 4.15
CA THR A 176 1.53 8.70 3.49
C THR A 176 2.35 9.86 2.98
N HIS A 177 1.81 10.58 2.01
CA HIS A 177 2.47 11.75 1.43
C HIS A 177 1.96 13.04 2.08
N PRO A 178 2.83 14.04 2.28
CA PRO A 178 2.36 15.37 2.63
C PRO A 178 1.51 15.93 1.49
N ILE A 179 0.39 16.55 1.83
CA ILE A 179 -0.47 17.20 0.83
C ILE A 179 0.18 18.52 0.41
N PRO A 180 0.42 18.73 -0.90
CA PRO A 180 0.97 19.99 -1.37
C PRO A 180 -0.03 21.13 -1.10
N PRO A 181 0.43 22.32 -0.69
CA PRO A 181 -0.40 23.51 -0.67
C PRO A 181 -0.98 23.74 -2.07
N ALA A 182 -2.29 23.90 -2.16
CA ALA A 182 -2.98 24.03 -3.43
C ALA A 182 -4.01 25.15 -3.41
N ASN A 183 -4.04 25.93 -4.50
CA ASN A 183 -5.18 26.80 -4.78
C ASN A 183 -6.34 25.96 -5.29
N ARG A 184 -7.28 25.62 -4.40
CA ARG A 184 -8.42 24.75 -4.70
C ARG A 184 -9.23 25.24 -5.90
N ALA A 185 -9.39 26.55 -6.08
CA ALA A 185 -10.14 27.13 -7.20
C ALA A 185 -9.43 26.93 -8.55
N GLU A 186 -8.11 27.18 -8.59
CA GLU A 186 -7.29 26.95 -9.78
C GLU A 186 -7.29 25.46 -10.17
N LEU A 187 -7.11 24.58 -9.19
CA LEU A 187 -7.15 23.13 -9.41
C LEU A 187 -8.52 22.65 -9.90
N LYS A 188 -9.62 23.15 -9.33
CA LYS A 188 -10.98 22.83 -9.82
C LYS A 188 -11.16 23.25 -11.28
N ASN A 189 -10.63 24.40 -11.69
CA ASN A 189 -10.66 24.81 -13.09
C ASN A 189 -9.81 23.87 -13.96
N ARG A 190 -8.57 23.57 -13.55
CA ARG A 190 -7.64 22.70 -14.29
C ARG A 190 -8.21 21.30 -14.56
N PHE A 191 -8.96 20.73 -13.62
CA PHE A 191 -9.54 19.39 -13.75
C PHE A 191 -10.99 19.37 -14.25
N ASN A 192 -11.56 20.52 -14.63
CA ASN A 192 -12.97 20.67 -15.03
C ASN A 192 -13.96 20.24 -13.94
N LEU A 193 -13.65 20.57 -12.68
CA LEU A 193 -14.43 20.27 -11.48
C LEU A 193 -14.93 21.54 -10.76
N ARG A 194 -14.98 22.66 -11.48
CA ARG A 194 -15.53 23.93 -10.98
C ARG A 194 -16.98 23.74 -10.54
N ASP A 195 -17.32 24.28 -9.38
CA ASP A 195 -18.66 24.24 -8.78
C ASP A 195 -19.21 22.82 -8.54
N LYS A 196 -18.35 21.79 -8.56
CA LYS A 196 -18.70 20.39 -8.27
C LYS A 196 -18.47 20.02 -6.82
N LYS A 197 -19.31 19.12 -6.33
CA LYS A 197 -19.08 18.30 -5.12
C LYS A 197 -18.40 17.01 -5.56
N ILE A 198 -17.22 16.69 -5.01
CA ILE A 198 -16.33 15.69 -5.60
C ILE A 198 -16.26 14.47 -4.69
N LEU A 199 -16.74 13.34 -5.20
CA LEU A 199 -16.50 12.03 -4.61
C LEU A 199 -15.36 11.36 -5.37
N THR A 200 -14.53 10.57 -4.71
CA THR A 200 -13.37 9.94 -5.39
C THR A 200 -13.08 8.55 -4.87
N THR A 201 -12.66 7.68 -5.79
CA THR A 201 -11.94 6.43 -5.53
C THR A 201 -10.73 6.40 -6.44
N PHE A 202 -9.63 5.82 -5.98
CA PHE A 202 -8.48 5.60 -6.86
C PHE A 202 -7.78 4.25 -6.64
N GLY A 203 -7.00 3.85 -7.64
CA GLY A 203 -6.17 2.66 -7.62
C GLY A 203 -6.35 1.80 -8.87
N LEU A 204 -5.71 0.63 -8.89
CA LEU A 204 -5.92 -0.33 -9.98
C LEU A 204 -7.33 -0.90 -9.91
N LEU A 205 -8.09 -0.79 -11.01
CA LEU A 205 -9.46 -1.29 -11.07
C LEU A 205 -9.47 -2.81 -11.13
N SER A 206 -10.31 -3.41 -10.30
CA SER A 206 -10.61 -4.85 -10.32
C SER A 206 -11.99 -5.09 -9.69
N PRO A 207 -12.66 -6.22 -9.99
CA PRO A 207 -13.97 -6.56 -9.41
C PRO A 207 -14.01 -6.51 -7.87
N ASN A 208 -12.88 -6.82 -7.22
CA ASN A 208 -12.76 -6.78 -5.76
C ASN A 208 -12.84 -5.35 -5.19
N LYS A 209 -12.56 -4.31 -5.99
CA LYS A 209 -12.71 -2.90 -5.55
C LYS A 209 -14.16 -2.45 -5.40
N GLY A 210 -15.10 -3.23 -5.92
CA GLY A 210 -16.54 -2.98 -5.74
C GLY A 210 -17.02 -1.62 -6.24
N ILE A 211 -16.40 -1.09 -7.28
CA ILE A 211 -16.66 0.28 -7.77
C ILE A 211 -18.11 0.45 -8.24
N GLU A 212 -18.77 -0.64 -8.62
CA GLU A 212 -20.19 -0.67 -8.97
C GLU A 212 -21.06 -0.09 -7.85
N LEU A 213 -20.69 -0.34 -6.59
CA LEU A 213 -21.39 0.15 -5.42
C LEU A 213 -21.46 1.68 -5.40
N GLY A 214 -20.31 2.33 -5.64
CA GLY A 214 -20.23 3.78 -5.72
C GLY A 214 -21.00 4.35 -6.92
N ILE A 215 -20.96 3.67 -8.07
CA ILE A 215 -21.71 4.10 -9.26
C ILE A 215 -23.22 4.01 -9.02
N LYS A 216 -23.72 2.93 -8.42
CA LYS A 216 -25.15 2.77 -8.12
C LYS A 216 -25.64 3.79 -7.09
N ALA A 217 -24.84 4.03 -6.05
CA ALA A 217 -25.14 5.06 -5.06
C ALA A 217 -25.27 6.47 -5.68
N MET A 218 -24.53 6.75 -6.76
CA MET A 218 -24.63 8.03 -7.47
C MET A 218 -26.00 8.30 -8.08
N VAL A 219 -26.85 7.29 -8.32
CA VAL A 219 -28.25 7.52 -8.76
C VAL A 219 -29.00 8.37 -7.74
N LYS A 220 -28.92 8.00 -6.46
CA LYS A 220 -29.59 8.71 -5.37
C LYS A 220 -28.88 10.03 -5.03
N ILE A 221 -27.54 10.02 -5.02
CA ILE A 221 -26.75 11.23 -4.74
C ILE A 221 -27.00 12.31 -5.81
N ALA A 222 -26.98 11.96 -7.09
CA ALA A 222 -27.16 12.93 -8.18
C ALA A 222 -28.60 13.47 -8.28
N ALA A 223 -29.60 12.72 -7.80
CA ALA A 223 -30.97 13.22 -7.70
C ALA A 223 -31.11 14.38 -6.70
N GLU A 224 -30.36 14.33 -5.59
CA GLU A 224 -30.34 15.38 -4.57
C GLU A 224 -29.31 16.48 -4.86
N PHE A 225 -28.15 16.10 -5.41
CA PHE A 225 -27.02 16.99 -5.75
C PHE A 225 -26.61 16.79 -7.21
N PRO A 226 -27.30 17.42 -8.18
CA PRO A 226 -27.00 17.27 -9.60
C PRO A 226 -25.57 17.66 -9.99
N GLU A 227 -24.91 18.49 -9.19
CA GLU A 227 -23.52 18.90 -9.33
C GLU A 227 -22.50 17.93 -8.71
N ALA A 228 -22.94 16.85 -8.05
CA ALA A 228 -22.06 15.83 -7.52
C ALA A 228 -21.41 15.01 -8.64
N VAL A 229 -20.10 14.84 -8.56
CA VAL A 229 -19.30 14.06 -9.51
C VAL A 229 -18.47 13.04 -8.76
N TYR A 230 -18.61 11.77 -9.14
CA TYR A 230 -17.77 10.67 -8.70
C TYR A 230 -16.63 10.44 -9.69
N VAL A 231 -15.41 10.71 -9.25
CA VAL A 231 -14.20 10.57 -10.06
C VAL A 231 -13.52 9.24 -9.69
N ILE A 232 -13.41 8.34 -10.66
CA ILE A 232 -12.74 7.04 -10.51
C ILE A 232 -11.38 7.13 -11.21
N LEU A 233 -10.31 7.17 -10.43
CA LEU A 233 -8.94 7.38 -10.91
C LEU A 233 -8.17 6.06 -10.98
N GLY A 234 -7.70 5.68 -12.17
CA GLY A 234 -6.75 4.57 -12.32
C GLY A 234 -7.02 3.65 -13.49
N ASN A 235 -6.00 2.87 -13.84
CA ASN A 235 -6.05 1.84 -14.87
C ASN A 235 -6.62 0.53 -14.34
N THR A 236 -7.10 -0.32 -15.25
CA THR A 236 -7.42 -1.71 -14.90
C THR A 236 -6.15 -2.44 -14.49
N HIS A 237 -6.26 -3.36 -13.53
CA HIS A 237 -5.11 -4.10 -13.02
C HIS A 237 -4.37 -4.80 -14.18
N PRO A 238 -3.03 -4.68 -14.32
CA PRO A 238 -2.31 -5.20 -15.48
C PRO A 238 -2.54 -6.70 -15.73
N ASN A 239 -2.56 -7.52 -14.66
CA ASN A 239 -2.84 -8.95 -14.78
C ASN A 239 -4.26 -9.23 -15.34
N LEU A 240 -5.24 -8.38 -15.01
CA LEU A 240 -6.61 -8.51 -15.51
C LEU A 240 -6.70 -8.10 -16.98
N VAL A 241 -5.94 -7.07 -17.37
CA VAL A 241 -5.81 -6.68 -18.79
C VAL A 241 -5.16 -7.81 -19.60
N GLU A 242 -4.14 -8.48 -19.06
CA GLU A 242 -3.49 -9.60 -19.72
C GLU A 242 -4.42 -10.82 -19.90
N SER A 243 -5.29 -11.11 -18.92
CA SER A 243 -6.18 -12.28 -18.95
C SER A 243 -7.54 -12.03 -19.62
N GLU A 244 -8.13 -10.84 -19.43
CA GLU A 244 -9.53 -10.52 -19.74
C GLU A 244 -9.71 -9.20 -20.50
N GLY A 245 -8.62 -8.49 -20.81
CA GLY A 245 -8.67 -7.14 -21.39
C GLY A 245 -9.32 -6.11 -20.46
N GLU A 246 -10.02 -5.15 -21.04
CA GLU A 246 -10.69 -4.05 -20.30
C GLU A 246 -12.14 -4.39 -19.91
N THR A 247 -12.54 -5.66 -19.96
CA THR A 247 -13.92 -6.14 -19.73
C THR A 247 -14.53 -5.54 -18.45
N TYR A 248 -13.76 -5.47 -17.36
CA TYR A 248 -14.23 -4.88 -16.11
C TYR A 248 -14.55 -3.40 -16.25
N ARG A 249 -13.64 -2.60 -16.84
CA ARG A 249 -13.87 -1.17 -17.07
C ARG A 249 -15.05 -0.93 -18.01
N GLU A 250 -15.16 -1.71 -19.08
CA GLU A 250 -16.28 -1.63 -20.02
C GLU A 250 -17.61 -1.93 -19.33
N SER A 251 -17.63 -2.84 -18.33
CA SER A 251 -18.81 -3.06 -17.50
C SER A 251 -19.16 -1.86 -16.62
N LEU A 252 -18.16 -1.15 -16.06
CA LEU A 252 -18.40 0.08 -15.31
C LEU A 252 -18.94 1.20 -16.21
N GLN A 253 -18.40 1.33 -17.44
CA GLN A 253 -18.88 2.31 -18.41
C GLN A 253 -20.33 2.05 -18.80
N ARG A 254 -20.70 0.80 -19.09
CA ARG A 254 -22.09 0.41 -19.35
C ARG A 254 -23.00 0.73 -18.17
N LEU A 255 -22.58 0.41 -16.94
CA LEU A 255 -23.35 0.71 -15.74
C LEU A 255 -23.61 2.23 -15.58
N ILE A 256 -22.63 3.07 -15.92
CA ILE A 256 -22.79 4.54 -15.91
C ILE A 256 -23.85 4.98 -16.93
N GLU A 257 -23.80 4.42 -18.14
CA GLU A 257 -24.73 4.75 -19.24
C GLU A 257 -26.16 4.28 -18.94
N GLU A 258 -26.33 3.03 -18.49
CA GLU A 258 -27.61 2.43 -18.12
C GLU A 258 -28.34 3.22 -17.01
N ASN A 259 -27.57 3.83 -16.10
CA ASN A 259 -28.10 4.65 -15.01
C ASN A 259 -28.19 6.15 -15.34
N ASN A 260 -27.89 6.56 -16.58
CA ASN A 260 -27.88 7.96 -17.03
C ASN A 260 -26.92 8.87 -16.23
N LEU A 261 -25.79 8.33 -15.76
CA LEU A 261 -24.84 9.01 -14.89
C LEU A 261 -23.62 9.60 -15.63
N THR A 262 -23.63 9.70 -16.96
CA THR A 262 -22.48 10.17 -17.77
C THR A 262 -21.98 11.57 -17.38
N LYS A 263 -22.83 12.41 -16.78
CA LYS A 263 -22.46 13.74 -16.26
C LYS A 263 -21.94 13.72 -14.81
N ASN A 264 -22.23 12.64 -14.08
CA ASN A 264 -22.00 12.51 -12.65
C ASN A 264 -20.89 11.50 -12.32
N VAL A 265 -20.45 10.68 -13.27
CA VAL A 265 -19.34 9.73 -13.05
C VAL A 265 -18.27 9.93 -14.12
N LYS A 266 -17.02 10.11 -13.70
CA LYS A 266 -15.86 10.32 -14.57
C LYS A 266 -14.84 9.19 -14.35
N LEU A 267 -14.62 8.37 -15.37
CA LEU A 267 -13.53 7.41 -15.42
C LEU A 267 -12.27 8.09 -15.94
N VAL A 268 -11.22 8.20 -15.12
CA VAL A 268 -9.90 8.69 -15.53
C VAL A 268 -8.98 7.49 -15.71
N ASN A 269 -8.86 7.02 -16.95
CA ASN A 269 -8.13 5.80 -17.32
C ASN A 269 -6.62 6.06 -17.47
N GLU A 270 -6.00 6.56 -16.40
CA GLU A 270 -4.58 6.83 -16.37
C GLU A 270 -3.95 6.34 -15.06
N PHE A 271 -2.70 5.88 -15.15
CA PHE A 271 -1.88 5.66 -13.97
C PHE A 271 -1.31 7.01 -13.54
N ILE A 272 -2.07 7.72 -12.70
CA ILE A 272 -1.79 9.09 -12.31
C ILE A 272 -0.52 9.17 -11.45
N PRO A 273 0.44 10.05 -11.78
CA PRO A 273 1.60 10.34 -10.93
C PRO A 273 1.19 10.83 -9.53
N THR A 274 2.00 10.54 -8.50
CA THR A 274 1.67 10.80 -7.10
C THR A 274 1.30 12.28 -6.84
N ASP A 275 2.03 13.24 -7.39
CA ASP A 275 1.76 14.68 -7.23
C ASP A 275 0.39 15.09 -7.80
N GLN A 276 0.01 14.54 -8.96
CA GLN A 276 -1.30 14.74 -9.54
C GLN A 276 -2.40 14.04 -8.75
N LEU A 277 -2.14 12.84 -8.24
CA LEU A 277 -3.07 12.11 -7.38
C LEU A 277 -3.36 12.90 -6.09
N LEU A 278 -2.34 13.46 -5.45
CA LEU A 278 -2.51 14.30 -4.25
C LEU A 278 -3.30 15.59 -4.56
N ASN A 279 -3.18 16.13 -5.77
CA ASN A 279 -4.03 17.23 -6.22
C ASN A 279 -5.50 16.82 -6.41
N TYR A 280 -5.80 15.59 -6.84
CA TYR A 280 -7.17 15.09 -6.86
C TYR A 280 -7.71 14.92 -5.43
N LEU A 281 -6.92 14.30 -4.55
CA LEU A 281 -7.34 14.06 -3.16
C LEU A 281 -7.56 15.36 -2.38
N SER A 282 -6.80 16.42 -2.65
CA SER A 282 -7.03 17.73 -2.04
C SER A 282 -8.33 18.42 -2.54
N LEU A 283 -8.90 17.94 -3.64
CA LEU A 283 -10.19 18.38 -4.18
C LEU A 283 -11.35 17.51 -3.71
N THR A 284 -11.10 16.24 -3.40
CA THR A 284 -12.08 15.28 -2.94
C THR A 284 -12.78 15.78 -1.67
N ASP A 285 -14.11 15.84 -1.71
CA ASP A 285 -14.94 16.14 -0.56
C ASP A 285 -15.25 14.86 0.23
N ILE A 286 -15.51 13.75 -0.47
CA ILE A 286 -15.79 12.43 0.13
C ILE A 286 -15.00 11.36 -0.63
N TYR A 287 -14.21 10.57 0.09
CA TYR A 287 -13.54 9.40 -0.45
C TYR A 287 -14.38 8.15 -0.21
N LEU A 288 -14.63 7.38 -1.27
CA LEU A 288 -15.39 6.15 -1.21
C LEU A 288 -14.43 4.95 -1.20
N PHE A 289 -14.59 4.07 -0.22
CA PHE A 289 -13.84 2.83 -0.16
C PHE A 289 -14.78 1.62 -0.22
N THR A 290 -14.94 1.06 -1.41
CA THR A 290 -15.97 0.06 -1.72
C THR A 290 -15.41 -1.36 -1.89
N SER A 291 -14.20 -1.63 -1.37
CA SER A 291 -13.56 -2.94 -1.47
C SER A 291 -14.45 -4.04 -0.88
N LYS A 292 -14.49 -5.20 -1.53
CA LYS A 292 -15.32 -6.36 -1.12
C LYS A 292 -14.59 -7.30 -0.16
N ASP A 293 -13.27 -7.17 -0.03
CA ASP A 293 -12.45 -8.03 0.82
C ASP A 293 -12.39 -7.52 2.27
N PRO A 294 -13.07 -8.18 3.22
CA PRO A 294 -13.04 -7.77 4.63
C PRO A 294 -11.68 -8.01 5.29
N ASN A 295 -10.86 -8.92 4.73
CA ASN A 295 -9.57 -9.34 5.28
C ASN A 295 -8.40 -8.50 4.75
N GLN A 296 -8.67 -7.48 3.92
CA GLN A 296 -7.62 -6.62 3.40
C GLN A 296 -6.88 -5.91 4.55
N ALA A 297 -5.67 -6.38 4.89
CA ALA A 297 -4.95 -5.91 6.07
C ALA A 297 -4.58 -4.41 5.99
N MET A 298 -4.28 -3.92 4.79
CA MET A 298 -3.83 -2.54 4.56
C MET A 298 -4.31 -2.03 3.19
N SER A 299 -4.50 -0.72 3.09
CA SER A 299 -4.79 -0.05 1.82
C SER A 299 -4.09 1.30 1.74
N GLY A 300 -3.09 1.42 0.86
CA GLY A 300 -2.42 2.70 0.58
C GLY A 300 -3.41 3.75 0.06
N THR A 301 -4.43 3.35 -0.71
CA THR A 301 -5.40 4.30 -1.26
C THR A 301 -6.29 4.92 -0.19
N PHE A 302 -6.68 4.09 0.78
CA PHE A 302 -7.41 4.52 1.98
C PHE A 302 -6.55 5.47 2.82
N MET A 303 -5.30 5.09 3.10
CA MET A 303 -4.39 5.90 3.92
C MET A 303 -4.10 7.25 3.28
N TYR A 304 -3.93 7.32 1.96
CA TYR A 304 -3.66 8.57 1.24
C TYR A 304 -4.85 9.51 1.30
N ALA A 305 -6.08 9.00 1.12
CA ALA A 305 -7.29 9.80 1.23
C ALA A 305 -7.49 10.34 2.65
N MET A 306 -7.24 9.49 3.66
CA MET A 306 -7.30 9.86 5.06
C MET A 306 -6.25 10.95 5.40
N SER A 307 -5.01 10.81 4.91
CA SER A 307 -3.97 11.84 5.05
C SER A 307 -4.19 13.08 4.18
N ALA A 308 -5.13 13.02 3.23
CA ALA A 308 -5.58 14.18 2.48
C ALA A 308 -6.67 14.98 3.21
N GLY A 309 -7.16 14.47 4.33
CA GLY A 309 -8.27 15.06 5.06
C GLY A 309 -9.60 14.93 4.32
N CYS A 310 -9.77 13.89 3.50
CA CYS A 310 -11.06 13.54 2.94
C CYS A 310 -11.99 13.02 4.06
N ALA A 311 -13.29 13.34 3.99
CA ALA A 311 -14.27 12.54 4.70
C ALA A 311 -14.35 11.15 4.06
N ILE A 312 -14.45 10.08 4.84
CA ILE A 312 -14.38 8.70 4.33
C ILE A 312 -15.70 7.99 4.56
N ILE A 313 -16.22 7.33 3.51
CA ILE A 313 -17.27 6.32 3.62
C ILE A 313 -16.68 5.00 3.12
N SER A 314 -16.64 3.99 3.97
CA SER A 314 -15.95 2.73 3.69
C SER A 314 -16.83 1.53 3.99
N ASN A 315 -16.77 0.49 3.16
CA ASN A 315 -17.14 -0.85 3.60
C ASN A 315 -16.30 -1.25 4.82
N ALA A 316 -16.86 -2.08 5.70
CA ALA A 316 -16.12 -2.67 6.81
C ALA A 316 -14.99 -3.58 6.30
N PHE A 317 -13.77 -3.32 6.75
CA PHE A 317 -12.58 -4.16 6.54
C PHE A 317 -11.56 -3.88 7.64
N VAL A 318 -10.51 -4.69 7.75
CA VAL A 318 -9.50 -4.60 8.83
C VAL A 318 -9.02 -3.17 9.12
N LEU A 319 -8.48 -2.45 8.12
CA LEU A 319 -7.93 -1.11 8.36
C LEU A 319 -9.01 -0.06 8.63
N ALA A 320 -10.19 -0.15 8.00
CA ALA A 320 -11.30 0.76 8.32
C ALA A 320 -11.72 0.63 9.78
N ASN A 321 -11.83 -0.59 10.30
CA ASN A 321 -12.20 -0.83 11.69
C ASN A 321 -11.13 -0.32 12.68
N GLU A 322 -9.86 -0.25 12.25
CA GLU A 322 -8.76 0.26 13.08
C GLU A 322 -8.64 1.79 13.02
N MET A 323 -8.95 2.39 11.87
CA MET A 323 -8.70 3.80 11.59
C MET A 323 -9.93 4.69 11.68
N LEU A 324 -11.13 4.15 11.49
CA LEU A 324 -12.37 4.89 11.53
C LEU A 324 -13.13 4.65 12.84
N ASP A 325 -13.73 5.71 13.32
CA ASP A 325 -14.71 5.80 14.39
C ASP A 325 -15.79 6.80 13.98
N GLU A 326 -16.75 7.08 14.87
CA GLU A 326 -17.86 8.02 14.64
C GLU A 326 -17.43 9.42 14.20
N ASP A 327 -16.16 9.77 14.43
CA ASP A 327 -15.59 11.08 14.26
C ASP A 327 -14.67 11.20 13.04
N THR A 328 -14.15 10.08 12.53
CA THR A 328 -13.10 10.05 11.50
C THR A 328 -13.57 9.48 10.16
N GLY A 329 -14.76 8.87 10.13
CA GLY A 329 -15.35 8.34 8.91
C GLY A 329 -16.67 7.62 9.16
N VAL A 330 -17.19 6.99 8.13
CA VAL A 330 -18.38 6.14 8.21
C VAL A 330 -18.02 4.74 7.72
N ILE A 331 -18.38 3.73 8.51
CA ILE A 331 -18.31 2.33 8.12
C ILE A 331 -19.72 1.87 7.76
N ILE A 332 -19.89 1.36 6.54
CA ILE A 332 -21.14 0.76 6.05
C ILE A 332 -20.99 -0.77 5.93
N GLN A 333 -22.13 -1.46 5.93
CA GLN A 333 -22.17 -2.87 5.58
C GLN A 333 -21.78 -3.06 4.11
N SER A 334 -21.02 -4.12 3.83
CA SER A 334 -20.54 -4.40 2.47
C SER A 334 -21.71 -4.63 1.51
N GLY A 335 -21.73 -3.89 0.41
CA GLY A 335 -22.76 -4.00 -0.62
C GLY A 335 -24.01 -3.13 -0.38
N ASP A 336 -24.06 -2.33 0.69
CA ASP A 336 -25.20 -1.45 0.97
C ASP A 336 -25.11 -0.12 0.21
N GLU A 337 -25.62 -0.09 -1.01
CA GLU A 337 -25.61 1.10 -1.88
C GLU A 337 -26.47 2.25 -1.34
N ASN A 338 -27.53 1.92 -0.59
CA ASN A 338 -28.41 2.92 0.01
C ASN A 338 -27.72 3.59 1.18
N ALA A 339 -27.08 2.82 2.08
CA ALA A 339 -26.30 3.39 3.16
C ALA A 339 -25.13 4.23 2.64
N LEU A 340 -24.46 3.80 1.56
CA LEU A 340 -23.40 4.61 0.94
C LEU A 340 -23.97 5.97 0.47
N ALA A 341 -25.10 5.93 -0.25
CA ALA A 341 -25.72 7.14 -0.77
C ALA A 341 -26.24 8.07 0.34
N ASP A 342 -26.91 7.52 1.36
CA ASP A 342 -27.48 8.30 2.46
C ASP A 342 -26.42 9.02 3.28
N ASN A 343 -25.32 8.33 3.58
CA ASN A 343 -24.18 8.95 4.27
C ASN A 343 -23.49 10.00 3.39
N ALA A 344 -23.35 9.75 2.08
CA ALA A 344 -22.80 10.75 1.16
C ALA A 344 -23.69 12.00 1.10
N ILE A 345 -25.01 11.84 0.97
CA ILE A 345 -25.99 12.93 0.97
C ILE A 345 -25.91 13.71 2.29
N TYR A 346 -25.84 13.02 3.42
CA TYR A 346 -25.67 13.66 4.73
C TYR A 346 -24.42 14.54 4.76
N LEU A 347 -23.26 14.01 4.37
CA LEU A 347 -21.99 14.75 4.41
C LEU A 347 -21.92 15.87 3.37
N LEU A 348 -22.60 15.74 2.23
CA LEU A 348 -22.71 16.81 1.22
C LEU A 348 -23.60 17.96 1.71
N ARG A 349 -24.64 17.65 2.49
CA ARG A 349 -25.56 18.63 3.09
C ARG A 349 -24.94 19.31 4.31
N ASN A 350 -24.21 18.57 5.14
CA ASN A 350 -23.60 19.03 6.39
C ASN A 350 -22.10 19.28 6.22
N GLU A 351 -21.75 20.40 5.58
CA GLU A 351 -20.35 20.74 5.27
C GLU A 351 -19.46 20.83 6.51
N ALA A 352 -19.97 21.36 7.63
CA ALA A 352 -19.22 21.47 8.88
C ALA A 352 -18.77 20.08 9.40
N ASP A 353 -19.70 19.12 9.45
CA ASP A 353 -19.42 17.75 9.90
C ASP A 353 -18.42 17.06 8.98
N ARG A 354 -18.61 17.21 7.66
CA ARG A 354 -17.69 16.66 6.66
C ARG A 354 -16.27 17.21 6.82
N LEU A 355 -16.12 18.52 7.04
CA LEU A 355 -14.81 19.15 7.22
C LEU A 355 -14.15 18.74 8.55
N GLU A 356 -14.93 18.63 9.63
CA GLU A 356 -14.40 18.16 10.91
C GLU A 356 -13.97 16.69 10.84
N MET A 357 -14.77 15.83 10.18
CA MET A 357 -14.41 14.45 9.91
C MET A 357 -13.09 14.33 9.15
N GLY A 358 -12.96 15.08 8.05
CA GLY A 358 -11.71 15.14 7.28
C GLY A 358 -10.51 15.61 8.09
N LYS A 359 -10.69 16.62 8.94
CA LYS A 359 -9.64 17.11 9.84
C LYS A 359 -9.22 16.06 10.87
N LYS A 360 -10.16 15.34 11.49
CA LYS A 360 -9.85 14.25 12.44
C LYS A 360 -9.14 13.09 11.74
N ALA A 361 -9.58 12.71 10.54
CA ALA A 361 -8.91 11.74 9.68
C ALA A 361 -7.45 12.13 9.36
N PHE A 362 -7.22 13.38 8.98
CA PHE A 362 -5.88 13.94 8.77
C PHE A 362 -5.00 13.87 10.02
N MET A 363 -5.55 14.25 11.18
CA MET A 363 -4.80 14.23 12.44
C MET A 363 -4.38 12.82 12.84
N ARG A 364 -5.23 11.81 12.60
CA ARG A 364 -4.93 10.40 12.91
C ARG A 364 -3.82 9.80 12.05
N THR A 365 -3.55 10.39 10.88
CA THR A 365 -2.51 9.92 9.93
C THR A 365 -1.20 10.71 10.00
N ARG A 366 -1.05 11.68 10.91
CA ARG A 366 0.18 12.52 10.98
C ARG A 366 1.47 11.70 11.21
N ASN A 367 1.37 10.61 11.95
CA ASN A 367 2.50 9.73 12.26
C ASN A 367 2.78 8.68 11.17
N THR A 368 2.08 8.74 10.03
CA THR A 368 2.27 7.84 8.91
C THR A 368 2.98 8.49 7.73
N LEU A 369 3.41 9.75 7.80
CA LEU A 369 4.19 10.37 6.72
C LEU A 369 5.42 9.52 6.37
N TRP A 370 5.74 9.38 5.08
CA TRP A 370 6.84 8.53 4.62
C TRP A 370 8.17 8.81 5.32
N GLY A 371 8.53 10.06 5.56
CA GLY A 371 9.73 10.41 6.34
C GLY A 371 9.69 9.91 7.79
N THR A 372 8.51 9.88 8.43
CA THR A 372 8.33 9.29 9.77
C THR A 372 8.40 7.77 9.72
N VAL A 373 7.79 7.15 8.71
CA VAL A 373 7.84 5.70 8.50
C VAL A 373 9.26 5.23 8.18
N ALA A 374 10.01 5.95 7.36
CA ALA A 374 11.41 5.68 7.06
C ALA A 374 12.28 5.78 8.32
N ARG A 375 12.05 6.76 9.20
CA ARG A 375 12.74 6.84 10.50
C ARG A 375 12.49 5.62 11.38
N LYS A 376 11.26 5.11 11.45
CA LYS A 376 10.94 3.87 12.19
C LYS A 376 11.71 2.67 11.65
N HIS A 377 11.83 2.56 10.32
CA HIS A 377 12.63 1.51 9.69
C HIS A 377 14.12 1.67 9.98
N ALA A 378 14.66 2.88 9.84
CA ALA A 378 16.05 3.18 10.16
C ALA A 378 16.39 2.81 11.61
N MET A 379 15.55 3.18 12.58
CA MET A 379 15.71 2.79 13.99
C MET A 379 15.81 1.27 14.17
N LEU A 380 14.93 0.51 13.49
CA LEU A 380 14.97 -0.94 13.52
C LEU A 380 16.26 -1.50 12.90
N PHE A 381 16.73 -0.92 11.79
CA PHE A 381 17.97 -1.32 11.15
C PHE A 381 19.16 -1.10 12.08
N TYR A 382 19.23 0.06 12.74
CA TYR A 382 20.29 0.35 13.72
C TYR A 382 20.25 -0.61 14.91
N GLU A 383 19.08 -0.94 15.44
CA GLU A 383 18.93 -1.90 16.54
C GLU A 383 19.55 -3.26 16.16
N LEU A 384 19.22 -3.77 14.97
CA LEU A 384 19.70 -5.08 14.50
C LEU A 384 21.19 -5.05 14.16
N MET A 385 21.68 -3.97 13.54
CA MET A 385 23.11 -3.82 13.22
C MET A 385 23.97 -3.72 14.48
N LYS A 386 23.50 -3.04 15.54
CA LYS A 386 24.19 -2.99 16.84
C LYS A 386 24.31 -4.35 17.51
N LYS A 387 23.27 -5.18 17.44
CA LYS A 387 23.30 -6.57 17.96
C LYS A 387 24.37 -7.41 17.25
N GLN A 388 24.62 -7.15 15.96
CA GLN A 388 25.57 -7.89 15.15
C GLN A 388 27.01 -7.36 15.23
N SER A 389 27.21 -6.10 15.64
CA SER A 389 28.53 -5.48 15.80
C SER A 389 28.49 -4.34 16.83
N PRO A 390 29.04 -4.53 18.05
CA PRO A 390 29.06 -3.52 19.12
C PRO A 390 29.83 -2.23 18.80
N THR A 391 30.51 -2.16 17.65
CA THR A 391 31.31 -1.01 17.19
C THR A 391 30.47 0.17 16.66
N TYR A 392 29.15 0.01 16.45
CA TYR A 392 28.23 1.07 16.00
C TYR A 392 27.70 1.99 17.13
N ASN A 393 28.48 2.20 18.19
CA ASN A 393 28.04 2.94 19.39
C ASN A 393 27.84 4.46 19.21
N ASN A 394 28.26 5.05 18.10
CA ASN A 394 28.26 6.53 17.94
C ASN A 394 27.12 7.13 17.11
N ILE A 395 26.11 6.36 16.68
CA ILE A 395 25.06 6.87 15.74
C ILE A 395 23.73 7.24 16.44
N VAL A 396 23.50 6.86 17.70
CA VAL A 396 22.20 7.06 18.38
C VAL A 396 22.21 8.32 19.26
N ALA A 397 22.43 9.47 18.64
CA ALA A 397 22.25 10.77 19.27
C ALA A 397 21.77 11.83 18.27
N LEU A 398 20.67 11.59 17.55
CA LEU A 398 19.92 12.61 16.81
C LEU A 398 18.41 12.35 16.84
#